data_AF-A0A959YZF7-F1
#
_entry.id   AF-A0A959YZF7-F1
#
_cell.length_a   1.000
_cell.length_b   1.000
_cell.length_c   1.000
_cell.angle_alpha   90.00
_cell.angle_beta   90.00
_cell.angle_gamma   90.00
#
_symmetry.space_group_name_H-M   'P 1'
#
loop_
_entity.id
_entity.type
_entity.pdbx_description
1 polymer ?
#
loop_
_entity_poly.entity_id
_entity_poly.type
_entity_poly.pdbx_seq_one_letter_code
_entity_poly.pdbx_strand_id
1 'polypeptide(L)'
;HAELAAEAEDFHALNRHIHELLGRHRDLYAIDLHTTSAPTAAFVTLNDTLANRAFVRGLKVPVVLGIEEHLRGPLLSWLMERGHVALAFESGQHADTASVERHLAFAWLALEEAGVVALSREERRKHQATLDPGSELRGRVFDIRLRLPLRGSDRFVM
;
A
#
# COMPACT_ATOMS: atom_id res chain seq x y z
N HIS A 1 -16.77 9.31 22.49
CA HIS A 1 -15.95 9.09 23.70
C HIS A 1 -15.52 7.63 23.85
N ALA A 2 -16.41 6.64 23.74
CA ALA A 2 -16.02 5.21 23.79
C ALA A 2 -15.26 4.73 22.54
N GLU A 3 -15.69 5.13 21.34
CA GLU A 3 -15.03 4.78 20.07
C GLU A 3 -13.59 5.31 20.00
N LEU A 4 -13.38 6.58 20.35
CA LEU A 4 -12.04 7.17 20.47
C LEU A 4 -11.14 6.45 21.50
N ALA A 5 -11.72 5.87 22.56
CA ALA A 5 -10.96 5.11 23.53
C ALA A 5 -10.55 3.74 22.97
N ALA A 6 -11.46 3.07 22.24
CA ALA A 6 -11.16 1.81 21.56
C ALA A 6 -10.09 1.98 20.46
N GLU A 7 -10.20 3.01 19.62
CA GLU A 7 -9.17 3.33 18.62
C GLU A 7 -7.79 3.60 19.25
N ALA A 8 -7.76 4.28 20.40
CA ALA A 8 -6.53 4.52 21.13
C ALA A 8 -5.92 3.23 21.70
N GLU A 9 -6.76 2.30 22.18
CA GLU A 9 -6.31 0.98 22.64
C GLU A 9 -5.71 0.15 21.50
N ASP A 10 -6.38 0.10 20.34
CA ASP A 10 -5.91 -0.58 19.14
C ASP A 10 -4.59 0.02 18.64
N PHE A 11 -4.49 1.35 18.61
CA PHE A 11 -3.25 2.05 18.26
C PHE A 11 -2.09 1.65 19.18
N HIS A 12 -2.30 1.65 20.50
CA HIS A 12 -1.26 1.27 21.44
C HIS A 12 -0.86 -0.21 21.33
N ALA A 13 -1.83 -1.10 21.07
CA ALA A 13 -1.56 -2.52 20.86
C ALA A 13 -0.72 -2.74 19.59
N LEU A 14 -1.10 -2.12 18.47
CA LEU A 14 -0.36 -2.19 17.22
C LEU A 14 1.05 -1.60 17.38
N ASN A 15 1.16 -0.43 17.99
CA ASN A 15 2.44 0.24 18.20
C ASN A 15 3.40 -0.62 19.03
N ARG A 16 2.90 -1.28 20.09
CA ARG A 16 3.70 -2.21 20.90
C ARG A 16 4.23 -3.38 20.07
N HIS A 17 3.36 -4.01 19.27
CA HIS A 17 3.75 -5.15 18.44
C HIS A 17 4.80 -4.76 17.40
N ILE A 18 4.66 -3.59 16.78
CA ILE A 18 5.64 -3.06 15.83
C ILE A 18 6.98 -2.81 16.51
N HIS A 19 7.00 -2.23 17.72
CA HIS A 19 8.25 -2.04 18.48
C HIS A 19 8.92 -3.36 18.84
N GLU A 20 8.16 -4.40 19.17
CA GLU A 20 8.69 -5.75 19.40
C GLU A 20 9.34 -6.33 18.13
N LEU A 21 8.68 -6.18 16.97
CA LEU A 21 9.23 -6.62 15.67
C LEU A 21 10.51 -5.88 15.33
N LEU A 22 10.54 -4.55 15.53
CA LEU A 22 11.72 -3.71 15.31
C LEU A 22 12.89 -4.07 16.25
N GLY A 23 12.60 -4.53 17.47
CA GLY A 23 13.63 -5.00 18.40
C GLY A 23 14.25 -6.35 18.02
N ARG A 24 13.58 -7.12 17.15
CA ARG A 24 13.97 -8.50 16.79
C ARG A 24 14.50 -8.63 15.36
N HIS A 25 14.11 -7.72 14.47
CA HIS A 25 14.37 -7.80 13.05
C HIS A 25 15.00 -6.50 12.54
N ARG A 26 16.03 -6.65 11.69
CA ARG A 26 16.76 -5.51 11.11
C ARG A 26 16.01 -4.87 9.96
N ASP A 27 15.37 -5.69 9.13
CA ASP A 27 14.65 -5.27 7.93
C ASP A 27 13.19 -5.70 8.07
N LEU A 28 12.27 -4.76 7.83
CA LEU A 28 10.83 -5.00 7.85
C LEU A 28 10.24 -4.51 6.53
N TYR A 29 9.23 -5.25 6.07
CA TYR A 29 8.38 -4.88 4.94
C TYR A 29 6.97 -4.65 5.51
N ALA A 30 6.52 -3.40 5.53
CA ALA A 30 5.21 -3.03 6.01
C ALA A 30 4.31 -2.65 4.85
N ILE A 31 3.29 -3.47 4.62
CA ILE A 31 2.39 -3.31 3.50
C ILE A 31 1.01 -3.10 4.08
N ASP A 32 0.43 -1.94 3.77
CA ASP A 32 -0.93 -1.62 4.15
C ASP A 32 -1.87 -1.90 2.98
N LEU A 33 -2.85 -2.78 3.18
CA LEU A 33 -3.75 -3.25 2.14
C LEU A 33 -5.06 -2.48 2.20
N HIS A 34 -5.28 -1.63 1.19
CA HIS A 34 -6.41 -0.74 1.08
C HIS A 34 -7.30 -1.07 -0.10
N THR A 35 -8.48 -0.46 -0.07
CA THR A 35 -9.44 -0.39 -1.17
C THR A 35 -9.89 1.05 -1.32
N THR A 36 -10.21 1.45 -2.55
CA THR A 36 -10.76 2.79 -2.83
C THR A 36 -12.28 2.80 -2.75
N SER A 37 -12.88 3.97 -2.51
CA SER A 37 -14.34 4.12 -2.57
C SER A 37 -14.87 4.18 -4.00
N ALA A 38 -14.07 4.71 -4.94
CA ALA A 38 -14.40 4.83 -6.35
C ALA A 38 -13.70 3.77 -7.21
N PRO A 39 -14.20 3.46 -8.42
CA PRO A 39 -13.51 2.60 -9.39
C PRO A 39 -12.12 3.12 -9.73
N THR A 40 -11.09 2.31 -9.44
CA THR A 40 -9.69 2.58 -9.80
C THR A 40 -9.03 1.28 -10.28
N ALA A 41 -7.99 1.40 -11.09
CA ALA A 41 -7.07 0.28 -11.31
C ALA A 41 -6.30 0.00 -10.01
N ALA A 42 -5.74 -1.20 -9.82
CA ALA A 42 -4.86 -1.45 -8.68
C ALA A 42 -3.58 -0.61 -8.78
N PHE A 43 -3.13 0.00 -7.68
CA PHE A 43 -1.93 0.82 -7.64
C PHE A 43 -1.24 0.79 -6.28
N VAL A 44 0.01 1.26 -6.22
CA VAL A 44 0.76 1.45 -4.98
C VAL A 44 0.97 2.93 -4.73
N THR A 45 0.88 3.33 -3.46
CA THR A 45 1.39 4.62 -2.97
C THR A 45 2.59 4.39 -2.05
N LEU A 46 3.65 5.19 -2.23
CA LEU A 46 4.89 5.07 -1.45
C LEU A 46 5.66 6.39 -1.40
N ASN A 47 6.50 6.54 -0.38
CA ASN A 47 7.49 7.62 -0.33
C ASN A 47 8.69 7.27 -1.21
N ASP A 48 9.30 8.29 -1.79
CA ASP A 48 10.31 8.15 -2.84
C ASP A 48 11.71 7.72 -2.33
N THR A 49 11.80 6.54 -1.69
CA THR A 49 13.06 5.94 -1.23
C THR A 49 13.59 4.93 -2.25
N LEU A 50 14.92 4.75 -2.28
CA LEU A 50 15.56 3.75 -3.16
C LEU A 50 15.08 2.32 -2.84
N ALA A 51 14.87 2.00 -1.56
CA ALA A 51 14.40 0.69 -1.12
C ALA A 51 12.98 0.41 -1.62
N ASN A 52 12.06 1.37 -1.49
CA ASN A 52 10.69 1.21 -1.98
C ASN A 52 10.65 1.09 -3.50
N ARG A 53 11.42 1.93 -4.22
CA ARG A 53 11.53 1.84 -5.69
C ARG A 53 12.01 0.46 -6.14
N ALA A 54 13.00 -0.09 -5.45
CA ALA A 54 13.51 -1.43 -5.75
C ALA A 54 12.43 -2.49 -5.52
N PHE A 55 11.71 -2.40 -4.41
CA PHE A 55 10.66 -3.35 -4.02
C PHE A 55 9.48 -3.38 -5.00
N VAL A 56 9.01 -2.22 -5.48
CA VAL A 56 7.81 -2.16 -6.33
C VAL A 56 8.09 -2.36 -7.82
N ARG A 57 9.35 -2.27 -8.24
CA ARG A 57 9.74 -2.34 -9.66
C ARG A 57 9.25 -3.63 -10.34
N GLY A 58 9.27 -4.74 -9.61
CA GLY A 58 8.85 -6.04 -10.15
C GLY A 58 7.34 -6.24 -10.25
N LEU A 59 6.54 -5.41 -9.58
CA LEU A 59 5.08 -5.56 -9.46
C LEU A 59 4.33 -5.10 -10.72
N LYS A 60 4.89 -4.16 -11.49
CA LYS A 60 4.33 -3.59 -12.74
C LYS A 60 2.96 -2.91 -12.61
N VAL A 61 2.55 -2.58 -11.38
CA VAL A 61 1.39 -1.73 -11.11
C VAL A 61 1.78 -0.25 -11.23
N PRO A 62 0.80 0.66 -11.39
CA PRO A 62 1.02 2.09 -11.30
C PRO A 62 1.54 2.46 -9.91
N VAL A 63 2.46 3.42 -9.84
CA VAL A 63 3.05 3.90 -8.59
C VAL A 63 2.75 5.39 -8.44
N VAL A 64 2.17 5.79 -7.31
CA VAL A 64 1.94 7.18 -6.94
C VAL A 64 2.94 7.58 -5.85
N LEU A 65 3.71 8.63 -6.11
CA LEU A 65 4.73 9.18 -5.21
C LEU A 65 4.26 10.46 -4.54
N GLY A 66 4.83 10.76 -3.36
CA GLY A 66 4.67 12.06 -2.69
C GLY A 66 3.41 12.18 -1.83
N ILE A 67 2.76 11.06 -1.48
CA ILE A 67 1.57 11.09 -0.63
C ILE A 67 1.88 11.54 0.80
N GLU A 68 3.09 11.27 1.29
CA GLU A 68 3.59 11.70 2.59
C GLU A 68 3.65 13.22 2.74
N GLU A 69 3.87 13.96 1.66
CA GLU A 69 3.89 15.43 1.70
C GLU A 69 2.51 16.00 2.06
N HIS A 70 1.47 15.18 1.91
CA HIS A 70 0.09 15.53 2.13
C HIS A 70 -0.54 14.89 3.38
N LEU A 71 0.20 14.02 4.08
CA LEU A 71 -0.27 13.29 5.25
C LEU A 71 0.64 13.56 6.46
N ARG A 72 0.06 13.67 7.66
CA ARG A 72 0.83 13.85 8.90
C ARG A 72 0.65 12.67 9.83
N GLY A 73 1.76 12.05 10.24
CA GLY A 73 1.78 10.92 11.16
C GLY A 73 1.31 9.55 10.65
N PRO A 74 1.28 9.20 9.34
CA PRO A 74 1.00 7.81 8.95
C PRO A 74 2.06 6.85 9.49
N LEU A 75 1.61 5.67 9.92
CA LEU A 75 2.48 4.58 10.36
C LEU A 75 3.57 4.23 9.33
N LEU A 76 3.19 4.17 8.04
CA LEU A 76 4.12 3.84 6.97
C LEU A 76 5.25 4.87 6.86
N SER A 77 4.94 6.17 6.97
CA SER A 77 5.96 7.24 6.97
C SER A 77 6.95 7.05 8.12
N TRP A 78 6.45 6.73 9.31
CA TRP A 78 7.27 6.48 10.50
C TRP A 78 8.20 5.25 10.35
N LEU A 79 7.73 4.18 9.69
CA LEU A 79 8.56 3.00 9.38
C LEU A 79 9.61 3.30 8.31
N MET A 80 9.25 4.07 7.28
CA MET A 80 10.16 4.45 6.20
C MET A 80 11.30 5.35 6.70
N GLU A 81 11.03 6.28 7.61
CA GLU A 81 12.05 7.11 8.27
C GLU A 81 13.11 6.30 9.04
N ARG A 82 12.77 5.05 9.42
CA ARG A 82 13.67 4.10 10.09
C ARG A 82 14.41 3.17 9.13
N GLY A 83 14.23 3.36 7.82
CA GLY A 83 14.92 2.60 6.77
C GLY A 83 14.20 1.31 6.37
N HIS A 84 12.96 1.10 6.81
CA HIS A 84 12.16 -0.06 6.42
C HIS A 84 11.40 0.18 5.11
N VAL A 85 11.12 -0.90 4.38
CA VAL A 85 10.25 -0.82 3.21
C VAL A 85 8.83 -0.66 3.71
N ALA A 86 8.13 0.39 3.27
CA ALA A 86 6.73 0.56 3.57
C ALA A 86 5.96 1.14 2.38
N LEU A 87 4.74 0.65 2.17
CA LEU A 87 3.85 1.12 1.12
C LEU A 87 2.39 0.83 1.46
N ALA A 88 1.48 1.53 0.80
CA ALA A 88 0.08 1.15 0.74
C ALA A 88 -0.25 0.63 -0.67
N PHE A 89 -1.00 -0.46 -0.72
CA PHE A 89 -1.54 -1.02 -1.96
C PHE A 89 -3.05 -0.82 -2.00
N GLU A 90 -3.53 -0.22 -3.06
CA GLU A 90 -4.94 0.04 -3.32
C GLU A 90 -5.42 -0.96 -4.38
N SER A 91 -6.32 -1.87 -4.01
CA SER A 91 -6.75 -2.96 -4.90
C SER A 91 -7.87 -2.59 -5.86
N GLY A 92 -8.29 -1.33 -5.89
CA GLY A 92 -9.52 -0.90 -6.56
C GLY A 92 -10.69 -0.76 -5.59
N GLN A 93 -11.91 -0.73 -6.12
CA GLN A 93 -13.09 -0.33 -5.38
C GLN A 93 -13.50 -1.38 -4.31
N HIS A 94 -13.85 -0.92 -3.10
CA HIS A 94 -14.10 -1.78 -1.93
C HIS A 94 -15.23 -2.84 -2.05
N ALA A 95 -16.24 -2.59 -2.87
CA ALA A 95 -17.35 -3.48 -3.18
C ALA A 95 -17.14 -4.30 -4.48
N ASP A 96 -16.07 -4.04 -5.23
CA ASP A 96 -15.66 -4.87 -6.37
C ASP A 96 -15.05 -6.17 -5.84
N THR A 97 -15.66 -7.30 -6.16
CA THR A 97 -15.16 -8.62 -5.76
C THR A 97 -13.76 -8.90 -6.30
N ALA A 98 -13.37 -8.29 -7.42
CA ALA A 98 -12.03 -8.40 -7.97
C ALA A 98 -10.96 -7.75 -7.08
N SER A 99 -11.32 -6.87 -6.13
CA SER A 99 -10.39 -6.32 -5.13
C SER A 99 -9.75 -7.42 -4.29
N VAL A 100 -10.51 -8.44 -3.90
CA VAL A 100 -9.99 -9.60 -3.15
C VAL A 100 -8.95 -10.36 -3.96
N GLU A 101 -9.24 -10.61 -5.24
CA GLU A 101 -8.31 -11.32 -6.13
C GLU A 101 -7.03 -10.51 -6.36
N ARG A 102 -7.15 -9.19 -6.48
CA ARG A 102 -6.02 -8.27 -6.60
C ARG A 102 -5.18 -8.23 -5.32
N HIS A 103 -5.79 -8.19 -4.12
CA HIS A 103 -5.04 -8.31 -2.86
C HIS A 103 -4.25 -9.61 -2.78
N LEU A 104 -4.88 -10.74 -3.13
CA LEU A 104 -4.20 -12.04 -3.11
C LEU A 104 -3.04 -12.08 -4.12
N ALA A 105 -3.26 -11.59 -5.34
CA ALA A 105 -2.21 -11.52 -6.35
C ALA A 105 -1.05 -10.60 -5.92
N PHE A 106 -1.37 -9.45 -5.33
CA PHE A 106 -0.39 -8.53 -4.79
C PHE A 106 0.41 -9.17 -3.65
N ALA A 107 -0.24 -9.84 -2.69
CA ALA A 107 0.43 -10.46 -1.56
C ALA A 107 1.49 -11.50 -2.03
N TRP A 108 1.15 -12.34 -3.01
CA TRP A 108 2.10 -13.29 -3.58
C TRP A 108 3.30 -12.62 -4.24
N LEU A 109 3.06 -11.58 -5.05
CA LEU A 109 4.14 -10.83 -5.68
C LEU A 109 5.00 -10.09 -4.65
N ALA A 110 4.39 -9.50 -3.63
CA ALA A 110 5.11 -8.80 -2.57
C ALA A 110 5.98 -9.75 -1.74
N LEU A 111 5.49 -10.96 -1.44
CA LEU A 111 6.29 -12.00 -0.77
C LEU A 111 7.47 -12.45 -1.64
N GLU A 112 7.30 -12.55 -2.96
CA GLU A 112 8.39 -12.86 -3.89
C GLU A 112 9.43 -11.73 -3.94
N GLU A 113 8.99 -10.46 -4.08
CA GLU A 113 9.89 -9.30 -4.09
C GLU A 113 10.62 -9.12 -2.74
N ALA A 114 10.01 -9.55 -1.63
CA ALA A 114 10.64 -9.59 -0.31
C ALA A 114 11.61 -10.78 -0.13
N GLY A 115 11.69 -11.70 -1.10
CA GLY A 115 12.53 -12.89 -1.04
C GLY A 115 12.03 -13.98 -0.09
N VAL A 116 10.76 -13.91 0.34
CA VAL A 116 10.16 -14.88 1.27
C VAL A 116 9.73 -16.15 0.54
N VAL A 117 9.25 -16.01 -0.70
CA VAL A 117 8.84 -17.11 -1.57
C VAL A 117 9.51 -16.99 -2.93
N ALA A 118 9.61 -18.10 -3.65
CA ALA A 118 10.08 -18.12 -5.04
C ALA A 118 8.96 -18.66 -5.92
N LEU A 119 8.31 -17.77 -6.68
CA LEU A 119 7.23 -18.18 -7.58
C LEU A 119 7.83 -18.76 -8.85
N SER A 120 7.14 -19.74 -9.45
CA SER A 120 7.43 -20.11 -10.83
C SER A 120 7.12 -18.94 -11.77
N ARG A 121 7.74 -18.94 -12.94
CA ARG A 121 7.47 -17.94 -13.97
C ARG A 121 5.99 -17.87 -14.36
N GLU A 122 5.29 -19.00 -14.30
CA GLU A 122 3.86 -19.08 -14.62
C GLU A 122 2.99 -18.46 -13.53
N GLU A 123 3.22 -18.81 -12.26
CA GLU A 123 2.52 -18.23 -11.11
C GLU A 123 2.71 -16.72 -11.04
N ARG A 124 3.96 -16.26 -11.19
CA ARG A 124 4.28 -14.84 -11.22
C ARG A 124 3.52 -14.11 -12.34
N ARG A 125 3.47 -14.70 -13.54
CA ARG A 125 2.73 -14.12 -14.68
C ARG A 125 1.22 -14.08 -14.40
N LYS A 126 0.67 -15.12 -13.77
CA LYS A 126 -0.76 -15.16 -13.39
C LYS A 126 -1.11 -14.01 -12.43
N HIS A 127 -0.33 -13.83 -11.37
CA HIS A 127 -0.56 -12.73 -10.43
C HIS A 127 -0.36 -11.36 -11.08
N GLN A 128 0.66 -11.20 -11.94
CA GLN A 128 0.84 -9.96 -12.72
C GLN A 128 -0.32 -9.66 -13.67
N ALA A 129 -0.95 -10.69 -14.25
CA ALA A 129 -2.12 -10.52 -15.11
C ALA A 129 -3.36 -10.08 -14.30
N THR A 130 -3.54 -10.60 -13.08
CA THR A 130 -4.61 -10.15 -12.16
C THR A 130 -4.46 -8.67 -11.78
N LEU A 131 -3.22 -8.18 -11.69
CA LEU A 131 -2.93 -6.78 -11.36
C LEU A 131 -2.80 -5.86 -12.57
N ASP A 132 -3.13 -6.34 -13.78
CA ASP A 132 -2.92 -5.57 -15.00
C ASP A 132 -3.78 -4.30 -15.03
N PRO A 133 -3.17 -3.09 -14.98
CA PRO A 133 -3.92 -1.84 -14.97
C PRO A 133 -4.24 -1.35 -16.40
N GLY A 134 -3.91 -2.12 -17.43
CA GLY A 134 -3.95 -1.70 -18.83
C GLY A 134 -2.64 -1.06 -19.30
N SER A 135 -2.46 -0.97 -20.61
CA SER A 135 -1.22 -0.48 -21.25
C SER A 135 -0.89 0.97 -20.90
N GLU A 136 -1.90 1.80 -20.66
CA GLU A 136 -1.71 3.22 -20.35
C GLU A 136 -1.10 3.45 -18.97
N LEU A 137 -1.39 2.58 -17.99
CA LEU A 137 -0.98 2.77 -16.60
C LEU A 137 0.17 1.85 -16.17
N ARG A 138 0.40 0.74 -16.88
CA ARG A 138 1.36 -0.29 -16.49
C ARG A 138 2.77 0.26 -16.27
N GLY A 139 3.29 0.07 -15.06
CA GLY A 139 4.64 0.48 -14.67
C GLY A 139 4.89 1.99 -14.74
N ARG A 140 3.83 2.80 -14.82
CA ARG A 140 3.95 4.26 -14.79
C ARG A 140 4.08 4.75 -13.36
N VAL A 141 4.82 5.85 -13.23
CA VAL A 141 5.00 6.56 -11.98
C VAL A 141 4.29 7.91 -12.11
N PHE A 142 3.53 8.27 -11.09
CA PHE A 142 2.74 9.49 -11.00
C PHE A 142 3.15 10.26 -9.75
N ASP A 143 3.08 11.58 -9.81
CA ASP A 143 3.25 12.47 -8.67
C ASP A 143 1.94 13.21 -8.37
N ILE A 144 1.73 13.56 -7.11
CA ILE A 144 0.53 14.28 -6.69
C ILE A 144 0.75 15.78 -6.97
N ARG A 145 -0.08 16.35 -7.85
CA ARG A 145 -0.03 17.77 -8.24
C ARG A 145 -1.08 18.64 -7.55
N LEU A 146 -2.18 18.03 -7.12
CA LEU A 146 -3.32 18.72 -6.54
C LEU A 146 -4.00 17.83 -5.49
N ARG A 147 -4.22 18.39 -4.31
CA ARG A 147 -5.06 17.80 -3.26
C ARG A 147 -6.23 18.73 -2.96
N LEU A 148 -7.45 18.20 -3.07
CA LEU A 148 -8.67 18.91 -2.70
C LEU A 148 -9.08 18.47 -1.29
N PRO A 149 -8.98 19.34 -0.27
CA PRO A 149 -9.43 19.00 1.08
C PRO A 149 -10.95 18.95 1.13
N LEU A 150 -11.49 18.05 1.95
CA LEU A 150 -12.91 18.02 2.27
C LEU A 150 -13.30 19.31 2.99
N ARG A 151 -14.39 19.92 2.56
CA ARG A 151 -15.05 21.06 3.17
C ARG A 151 -16.22 20.56 4.00
N GLY A 152 -16.62 21.31 5.04
CA GLY A 152 -17.78 20.94 5.86
C GLY A 152 -19.10 20.87 5.08
N SER A 153 -19.15 21.44 3.87
CA SER A 153 -20.29 21.36 2.95
C SER A 153 -20.30 20.10 2.08
N ASP A 154 -19.19 19.38 1.99
CA ASP A 154 -19.07 18.23 1.11
C ASP A 154 -19.91 17.07 1.64
N ARG A 155 -20.59 16.38 0.74
CA ARG A 155 -21.40 15.21 1.06
C ARG A 155 -20.75 13.98 0.44
N PHE A 156 -20.63 12.93 1.23
CA PHE A 156 -20.26 11.63 0.70
C PHE A 156 -21.39 11.10 -0.19
N VAL A 157 -21.03 10.69 -1.41
CA VAL A 157 -21.94 10.03 -2.35
C VAL A 157 -21.23 8.77 -2.81
N MET A 158 -21.90 7.62 -2.66
CA MET A 158 -21.44 6.32 -3.15
C MET A 158 -21.63 6.19 -4.66
#